data_AF-A0A7S2AKN0-F1
#
_entry.id   AF-A0A7S2AKN0-F1
#
_cell.length_a   1.000
_cell.length_b   1.000
_cell.length_c   1.000
_cell.angle_alpha   90.00
_cell.angle_beta   90.00
_cell.angle_gamma   90.00
#
_symmetry.space_group_name_H-M   'P 1'
#
loop_
_entity.id
_entity.type
_entity.pdbx_description
1 polymer ?
#
loop_
_entity_poly.entity_id
_entity_poly.type
_entity_poly.pdbx_seq_one_letter_code
_entity_poly.pdbx_strand_id
1 'polypeptide(L)'
;GVLVSYLEAYFGDSLSTEAVAAVCAGKVEVGGESLAFPAENEAKLREAIEIKQLLERTPEELDGVVRALNGEFVPPATGGDLLRDGPGVLPTGRNVHALDPYRMPSASATTRGGAVARAILAKHVADNDGVYPET
;
A
#
# COMPACT_ATOMS: atom_id res chain seq x y z
N GLY A 1 8.96 -7.01 -14.90
CA GLY A 1 7.95 -6.14 -15.54
C GLY A 1 7.42 -5.16 -14.52
N VAL A 2 6.74 -4.08 -14.94
CA VAL A 2 6.30 -3.01 -14.01
C VAL A 2 5.43 -3.54 -12.85
N LEU A 3 4.52 -4.48 -13.11
CA LEU A 3 3.72 -5.14 -12.07
C LEU A 3 4.58 -5.91 -11.04
N VAL A 4 5.61 -6.62 -11.51
CA VAL A 4 6.52 -7.38 -10.65
C VAL A 4 7.23 -6.43 -9.69
N SER A 5 7.77 -5.31 -10.18
CA SER A 5 8.44 -4.33 -9.33
C SER A 5 7.51 -3.68 -8.29
N TYR A 6 6.23 -3.46 -8.62
CA TYR A 6 5.27 -2.93 -7.66
C TYR A 6 4.98 -3.93 -6.54
N LEU A 7 4.74 -5.20 -6.88
CA LEU A 7 4.44 -6.23 -5.88
C LEU A 7 5.67 -6.59 -5.05
N GLU A 8 6.87 -6.65 -5.63
CA GLU A 8 8.13 -6.82 -4.89
C GLU A 8 8.33 -5.68 -3.88
N ALA A 9 8.09 -4.44 -4.29
CA ALA A 9 8.22 -3.29 -3.40
C ALA A 9 7.15 -3.28 -2.29
N TYR A 10 5.92 -3.72 -2.59
CA TYR A 10 4.82 -3.80 -1.63
C TYR A 10 5.05 -4.87 -0.56
N PHE A 11 5.41 -6.09 -0.98
CA PHE A 11 5.56 -7.20 -0.06
C PHE A 11 6.94 -7.28 0.58
N GLY A 12 7.99 -6.74 -0.04
CA GLY A 12 9.37 -6.89 0.44
C GLY A 12 9.70 -8.37 0.68
N ASP A 13 10.24 -8.68 1.86
CA ASP A 13 10.58 -10.07 2.24
C ASP A 13 9.36 -10.90 2.67
N SER A 14 8.16 -10.31 2.74
CA SER A 14 6.98 -11.00 3.25
C SER A 14 6.36 -11.99 2.27
N LEU A 15 6.71 -11.91 0.98
CA LEU A 15 6.29 -12.82 -0.07
C LEU A 15 7.47 -13.10 -1.01
N SER A 16 7.70 -14.36 -1.38
CA SER A 16 8.88 -14.70 -2.19
C SER A 16 8.78 -14.15 -3.62
N THR A 17 9.92 -13.90 -4.25
CA THR A 17 10.00 -13.43 -5.64
C THR A 17 9.33 -14.40 -6.61
N GLU A 18 9.42 -15.71 -6.36
CA GLU A 18 8.75 -16.75 -7.15
C GLU A 18 7.23 -16.64 -7.03
N ALA A 19 6.73 -16.38 -5.82
CA ALA A 19 5.31 -16.17 -5.58
C ALA A 19 4.79 -14.91 -6.27
N VAL A 20 5.53 -13.80 -6.18
CA VAL A 20 5.20 -12.55 -6.90
C VAL A 20 5.19 -12.76 -8.42
N ALA A 21 6.19 -13.44 -8.96
CA ALA A 21 6.27 -13.76 -10.38
C ALA A 21 5.11 -14.66 -10.83
N ALA A 22 4.72 -15.64 -10.01
CA ALA A 22 3.59 -16.51 -10.27
C ALA A 22 2.26 -15.74 -10.30
N VAL A 23 2.04 -14.81 -9.37
CA VAL A 23 0.87 -13.91 -9.37
C VAL A 23 0.84 -13.05 -10.64
N CYS A 24 1.95 -12.42 -10.99
CA CYS A 24 2.05 -11.59 -12.19
C CYS A 24 1.79 -12.39 -13.47
N ALA A 25 2.21 -13.65 -13.51
CA ALA A 25 1.99 -14.56 -14.64
C ALA A 25 0.58 -15.17 -14.67
N GLY A 26 -0.28 -14.89 -13.68
CA GLY A 26 -1.62 -15.48 -13.57
C GLY A 26 -1.61 -16.97 -13.25
N LYS A 27 -0.54 -17.48 -12.63
CA LYS A 27 -0.36 -18.91 -12.30
C LYS A 27 -0.76 -19.27 -10.86
N VAL A 28 -1.51 -18.38 -10.20
CA VAL A 28 -1.91 -18.49 -8.80
C VAL A 28 -3.42 -18.33 -8.75
N GLU A 29 -4.14 -19.39 -8.36
CA GLU A 29 -5.57 -19.37 -8.11
C GLU A 29 -5.83 -19.63 -6.62
N VAL A 30 -6.73 -18.84 -6.03
CA VAL A 30 -7.09 -18.97 -4.62
C VAL A 30 -8.41 -19.73 -4.55
N GLY A 31 -8.39 -20.94 -3.99
CA GLY A 31 -9.62 -21.64 -3.59
C GLY A 31 -9.88 -23.04 -4.15
N GLY A 32 -8.92 -23.74 -4.76
CA GLY A 32 -9.21 -25.12 -5.17
C GLY A 32 -8.20 -25.85 -6.03
N GLU A 33 -6.94 -25.86 -5.61
CA GLU A 33 -5.93 -26.92 -5.80
C GLU A 33 -4.62 -26.32 -5.27
N SER A 34 -3.82 -27.12 -4.55
CA SER A 34 -2.67 -26.65 -3.77
C SER A 34 -1.85 -25.61 -4.54
N LEU A 35 -1.89 -24.36 -4.09
CA LEU A 35 -0.89 -23.37 -4.49
C LEU A 35 0.48 -24.02 -4.23
N ALA A 36 1.44 -23.86 -5.14
CA ALA A 36 2.81 -24.31 -4.93
C ALA A 36 3.52 -23.57 -3.78
N PHE A 37 2.76 -22.89 -2.92
CA PHE A 37 3.19 -21.99 -1.87
C PHE A 37 2.49 -22.33 -0.56
N PRO A 38 3.17 -22.13 0.59
CA PRO A 38 2.63 -22.46 1.91
C PRO A 38 1.30 -21.76 2.23
N ALA A 39 0.46 -22.40 3.05
CA ALA A 39 -0.87 -21.90 3.42
C ALA A 39 -0.82 -20.54 4.15
N GLU A 40 0.24 -20.25 4.91
CA GLU A 40 0.44 -18.96 5.58
C GLU A 40 0.54 -17.78 4.60
N ASN A 41 0.80 -18.03 3.32
CA ASN A 41 0.86 -17.00 2.30
C ASN A 41 -0.50 -16.73 1.63
N GLU A 42 -1.55 -17.50 1.93
CA GLU A 42 -2.84 -17.39 1.22
C GLU A 42 -3.41 -15.96 1.26
N ALA A 43 -3.41 -15.33 2.44
CA ALA A 43 -3.90 -13.95 2.59
C ALA A 43 -3.09 -12.95 1.75
N LYS A 44 -1.76 -13.08 1.75
CA LYS A 44 -0.85 -12.23 0.96
C LYS A 44 -1.01 -12.46 -0.53
N LEU A 45 -1.22 -13.71 -0.95
CA LEU A 45 -1.46 -14.05 -2.34
C LEU A 45 -2.80 -13.47 -2.83
N ARG A 46 -3.85 -13.53 -2.02
CA ARG A 46 -5.14 -12.86 -2.30
C ARG A 46 -4.94 -11.35 -2.50
N GLU A 47 -4.24 -10.71 -1.58
CA GLU A 47 -3.94 -9.28 -1.64
C GLU A 47 -3.06 -8.93 -2.86
N ALA A 48 -2.07 -9.76 -3.19
CA ALA A 48 -1.23 -9.57 -4.37
C ALA A 48 -2.04 -9.65 -5.68
N ILE A 49 -2.99 -10.59 -5.74
CA ILE A 49 -3.92 -10.73 -6.86
C ILE A 49 -4.84 -9.51 -6.95
N GLU A 50 -5.38 -9.02 -5.83
CA GLU A 50 -6.18 -7.81 -5.78
C GLU A 50 -5.39 -6.60 -6.30
N ILE A 51 -4.20 -6.35 -5.77
CA ILE A 51 -3.33 -5.24 -6.21
C ILE A 51 -3.02 -5.35 -7.70
N LYS A 52 -2.68 -6.55 -8.20
CA LYS A 52 -2.46 -6.80 -9.63
C LYS A 52 -3.68 -6.39 -10.44
N GLN A 53 -4.86 -6.91 -10.09
CA GLN A 53 -6.11 -6.64 -10.81
C GLN A 53 -6.45 -5.14 -10.81
N LEU A 54 -6.20 -4.44 -9.70
CA LEU A 54 -6.44 -3.01 -9.60
C LEU A 54 -5.42 -2.18 -10.41
N LEU A 55 -4.16 -2.58 -10.46
CA LEU A 55 -3.12 -1.95 -11.30
C LEU A 55 -3.36 -2.21 -12.79
N GLU A 56 -3.91 -3.36 -13.17
CA GLU A 56 -4.28 -3.65 -14.56
C GLU A 56 -5.38 -2.72 -15.10
N ARG A 57 -6.06 -1.98 -14.21
CA ARG A 57 -7.09 -0.99 -14.57
C ARG A 57 -6.53 0.40 -14.87
N THR A 58 -5.21 0.59 -14.89
CA THR A 58 -4.56 1.87 -15.30
C THR A 58 -5.08 2.46 -16.61
N PRO A 59 -5.51 1.70 -17.65
CA PRO A 59 -6.13 2.30 -18.84
C PRO A 59 -7.34 3.20 -18.54
N GLU A 60 -8.04 3.00 -17.41
CA GLU A 60 -9.13 3.87 -16.95
C GLU A 60 -8.66 5.31 -16.64
N GLU A 61 -7.35 5.58 -16.49
CA GLU A 61 -6.82 6.94 -16.30
C GLU A 61 -7.16 7.86 -17.47
N LEU A 62 -6.98 7.38 -18.70
CA LEU A 62 -7.30 8.17 -19.89
C LEU A 62 -8.81 8.38 -20.01
N ASP A 63 -9.61 7.36 -19.70
CA ASP A 63 -11.07 7.47 -19.67
C ASP A 63 -11.52 8.52 -18.63
N GLY A 64 -10.90 8.53 -17.45
CA GLY A 64 -11.15 9.51 -16.40
C GLY A 64 -10.85 10.95 -16.86
N VAL A 65 -9.73 11.15 -17.56
CA VAL A 65 -9.37 12.45 -18.14
C VAL A 65 -10.38 12.88 -19.21
N VAL A 66 -10.75 11.99 -20.14
CA VAL A 66 -11.74 12.30 -21.18
C VAL A 66 -13.09 12.69 -20.56
N ARG A 67 -13.56 11.96 -19.54
CA ARG A 67 -14.78 12.31 -18.79
C ARG A 67 -14.70 13.68 -18.16
N ALA A 68 -13.59 13.99 -17.48
CA ALA A 68 -13.39 15.31 -16.87
C ALA A 68 -13.46 16.44 -17.90
N LEU A 69 -12.82 16.26 -19.07
CA LEU A 69 -12.84 17.24 -20.16
C LEU A 69 -14.22 17.41 -20.79
N ASN A 70 -15.05 16.37 -20.80
CA ASN A 70 -16.45 16.43 -21.23
C ASN A 70 -17.38 17.05 -20.17
N GLY A 71 -16.87 17.44 -18.99
CA GLY A 71 -17.69 17.92 -17.88
C GLY A 71 -18.51 16.82 -17.19
N GLU A 72 -18.13 15.56 -17.36
CA GLU A 72 -18.79 14.41 -16.75
C GLU A 72 -18.25 14.14 -15.33
N PHE A 73 -19.03 13.38 -14.56
CA PHE A 73 -18.64 12.97 -13.21
C PHE A 73 -17.49 11.95 -13.24
N VAL A 74 -16.39 12.26 -12.54
CA VAL A 74 -15.28 11.34 -12.29
C VAL A 74 -15.43 10.75 -10.88
N PRO A 75 -15.53 9.41 -10.72
CA PRO A 75 -15.71 8.79 -9.41
C PRO A 75 -14.58 9.16 -8.43
N PRO A 76 -14.91 9.49 -7.17
CA PRO A 76 -13.92 9.82 -6.16
C PRO A 76 -13.18 8.59 -5.66
N ALA A 77 -11.96 8.79 -5.16
CA ALA A 77 -11.21 7.79 -4.40
C ALA A 77 -10.31 8.46 -3.36
N THR A 78 -9.90 7.68 -2.36
CA THR A 78 -8.94 8.15 -1.35
C THR A 78 -7.55 8.25 -1.99
N GLY A 79 -6.91 9.42 -1.90
CA GLY A 79 -5.50 9.53 -2.26
C GLY A 79 -4.58 8.89 -1.20
N GLY A 80 -3.44 8.35 -1.61
CA GLY A 80 -2.48 7.74 -0.70
C GLY A 80 -1.30 7.10 -1.41
N ASP A 81 -0.45 6.43 -0.64
CA ASP A 81 0.69 5.67 -1.14
C ASP A 81 0.38 4.17 -1.05
N LEU A 82 0.55 3.42 -2.15
CA LEU A 82 0.21 1.99 -2.18
C LEU A 82 0.97 1.21 -1.11
N LEU A 83 2.29 1.44 -0.96
CA LEU A 83 3.14 0.68 -0.05
C LEU A 83 2.81 0.97 1.43
N ARG A 84 2.36 2.19 1.74
CA ARG A 84 2.02 2.61 3.11
C ARG A 84 0.55 2.38 3.47
N ASP A 85 -0.35 2.68 2.55
CA ASP A 85 -1.79 2.81 2.79
C ASP A 85 -2.60 1.64 2.22
N GLY A 86 -1.97 0.75 1.44
CA GLY A 86 -2.56 -0.51 0.98
C GLY A 86 -3.34 -0.42 -0.34
N PRO A 87 -4.00 -1.52 -0.77
CA PRO A 87 -4.71 -1.60 -2.05
C PRO A 87 -5.86 -0.59 -2.21
N GLY A 88 -6.38 -0.05 -1.10
CA GLY A 88 -7.51 0.89 -1.11
C GLY A 88 -7.25 2.24 -1.81
N VAL A 89 -6.00 2.53 -2.17
CA VAL A 89 -5.63 3.70 -3.00
C VAL A 89 -5.81 3.44 -4.51
N LEU A 90 -6.04 2.19 -4.90
CA LEU A 90 -6.29 1.75 -6.27
C LEU A 90 -7.79 1.46 -6.48
N PRO A 91 -8.31 1.48 -7.73
CA PRO A 91 -7.62 1.78 -8.98
C PRO A 91 -7.30 3.27 -9.14
N THR A 92 -6.35 3.58 -10.03
CA THR A 92 -6.05 4.96 -10.43
C THR A 92 -7.10 5.50 -11.41
N GLY A 93 -6.94 6.74 -11.89
CA GLY A 93 -7.92 7.38 -12.80
C GLY A 93 -9.17 7.88 -12.09
N ARG A 94 -9.06 8.19 -10.79
CA ARG A 94 -10.15 8.65 -9.93
C ARG A 94 -9.93 10.08 -9.48
N ASN A 95 -11.00 10.75 -9.06
CA ASN A 95 -10.93 12.06 -8.45
C ASN A 95 -10.45 11.92 -7.00
N VAL A 96 -9.15 12.06 -6.77
CA VAL A 96 -8.55 11.84 -5.45
C VAL A 96 -8.96 12.92 -4.46
N HIS A 97 -9.32 12.51 -3.25
CA HIS A 97 -9.55 13.43 -2.13
C HIS A 97 -8.64 13.11 -0.95
N ALA A 98 -8.41 14.12 -0.12
CA ALA A 98 -7.72 13.97 1.15
C ALA A 98 -8.59 13.25 2.18
N LEU A 99 -7.96 12.86 3.29
CA LEU A 99 -8.62 12.29 4.47
C LEU A 99 -9.36 13.36 5.26
N ASP A 100 -10.36 12.93 6.04
CA ASP A 100 -11.08 13.79 6.98
C ASP A 100 -10.13 14.29 8.09
N PRO A 101 -9.90 15.62 8.23
CA PRO A 101 -8.98 16.16 9.21
C PRO A 101 -9.42 15.92 10.65
N TYR A 102 -10.71 15.75 10.92
CA TYR A 102 -11.22 15.49 12.27
C TYR A 102 -10.99 14.05 12.73
N ARG A 103 -10.57 13.17 11.82
CA ARG A 103 -10.21 11.77 12.11
C ARG A 103 -8.71 11.58 12.34
N MET A 104 -7.92 12.65 12.31
CA MET A 104 -6.49 12.61 12.56
C MET A 104 -6.15 13.06 13.99
N PRO A 105 -5.12 12.46 14.62
CA PRO A 105 -4.41 11.25 14.20
C PRO A 105 -5.24 9.98 14.42
N SER A 106 -5.03 8.95 13.60
CA SER A 106 -5.59 7.63 13.86
C SER A 106 -4.93 6.98 15.09
N ALA A 107 -5.60 6.01 15.72
CA ALA A 107 -5.02 5.28 16.86
C ALA A 107 -3.67 4.60 16.52
N SER A 108 -3.53 4.11 15.29
CA SER A 108 -2.27 3.54 14.80
C SER A 108 -1.20 4.62 14.59
N ALA A 109 -1.56 5.79 14.07
CA ALA A 109 -0.66 6.93 13.93
C ALA A 109 -0.15 7.42 15.29
N THR A 110 -1.02 7.52 16.30
CA THR A 110 -0.63 7.89 17.68
C THR A 110 0.35 6.89 18.28
N THR A 111 0.06 5.59 18.14
CA THR A 111 0.94 4.52 18.64
C THR A 111 2.33 4.58 17.98
N ARG A 112 2.38 4.71 16.65
CA ARG A 112 3.64 4.82 15.90
C ARG A 112 4.40 6.10 16.25
N GLY A 113 3.71 7.24 16.31
CA GLY A 113 4.30 8.53 16.68
C GLY A 113 4.96 8.48 18.06
N GLY A 114 4.28 7.87 19.04
CA GLY A 114 4.85 7.68 20.38
C GLY A 114 6.09 6.79 20.40
N ALA A 115 6.13 5.72 19.60
CA ALA A 115 7.31 4.87 19.47
C ALA A 115 8.50 5.61 18.85
N VAL A 116 8.25 6.38 17.78
CA VAL A 116 9.28 7.21 17.12
C VAL A 116 9.81 8.27 18.07
N ALA A 117 8.94 8.98 18.78
CA ALA A 117 9.35 10.00 19.76
C ALA A 117 10.27 9.39 20.85
N ARG A 118 9.91 8.23 21.41
CA ARG A 118 10.75 7.54 22.39
C ARG A 118 12.10 7.13 21.82
N ALA A 119 12.15 6.65 20.58
CA ALA A 119 13.40 6.28 19.93
C ALA A 119 14.32 7.49 19.71
N ILE A 120 13.76 8.63 19.30
CA ILE A 120 14.50 9.89 19.14
C ILE A 120 15.08 10.35 20.48
N LEU A 121 14.28 10.34 21.56
CA LEU A 121 14.73 10.73 22.89
C LEU A 121 15.83 9.79 23.42
N ALA A 122 15.64 8.48 23.30
CA ALA A 122 16.61 7.49 23.75
C ALA A 122 17.96 7.67 23.03
N LYS A 123 17.92 7.92 21.72
CA LYS A 123 19.12 8.22 20.94
C LYS A 123 19.79 9.51 21.42
N HIS A 124 19.04 10.60 21.59
CA HIS A 124 19.60 11.86 22.04
C HIS A 124 20.28 11.73 23.41
N VAL A 125 19.63 11.10 24.38
CA VAL A 125 20.18 10.86 25.73
C VAL A 125 21.47 10.04 25.67
N ALA A 126 21.51 9.00 24.83
CA ALA A 126 22.72 8.20 24.64
C ALA A 126 23.88 9.01 24.04
N ASP A 127 23.57 9.95 23.14
CA ASP A 127 24.55 10.76 22.41
C ASP A 127 24.97 12.04 23.18
N ASN A 128 24.26 12.43 24.25
CA ASN A 128 24.43 13.71 24.95
C ASN A 128 24.52 13.55 26.49
N ASP A 129 25.41 12.68 26.96
CA ASP A 129 25.73 12.52 28.40
C ASP A 129 24.53 12.28 29.33
N GLY A 130 23.49 11.61 28.82
CA GLY A 130 22.29 11.34 29.61
C GLY A 130 21.32 12.51 29.71
N VAL A 131 21.58 13.62 29.01
CA VAL A 131 20.74 14.83 29.05
C VAL A 131 19.63 14.74 28.00
N TYR A 132 18.42 15.15 28.37
CA TYR A 132 17.29 15.25 27.45
C TYR A 132 17.36 16.53 26.61
N PRO A 133 16.81 16.54 25.38
CA PRO A 133 16.75 17.75 24.57
C PRO A 133 15.79 18.78 25.18
N GLU A 134 16.13 20.07 25.10
CA GLU A 134 15.27 21.15 25.59
C GLU A 134 14.11 21.49 24.63
N THR A 135 14.24 21.19 23.33
CA THR A 135 13.20 21.37 22.29
C THR A 135 13.38 20.35 21.17
#